data_AF-C0B5N5-F1
#
_entry.id   AF-C0B5N5-F1
#
_cell.length_a   1.000
_cell.length_b   1.000
_cell.length_c   1.000
_cell.angle_alpha   90.00
_cell.angle_beta   90.00
_cell.angle_gamma   90.00
#
_symmetry.space_group_name_H-M   'P 1'
#
loop_
_entity.id
_entity.type
_entity.pdbx_description
1 polymer ?
#
loop_
_entity_poly.entity_id
_entity_poly.type
_entity_poly.pdbx_seq_one_letter_code
_entity_poly.pdbx_strand_id
1 'polypeptide(L)' 'MAKTALIIVDMVRDFTDPEGLVFYPENQKILPRIKKVLDESRKHELLIVFFTAL' A
#
# COMPACT_ATOMS: atom_id res chain seq x y z
N MET A 1 24.72 -6.69 -0.67
CA MET A 1 23.34 -6.20 -0.93
C MET A 1 22.47 -6.57 0.27
N ALA A 2 21.73 -5.61 0.82
CA ALA A 2 20.73 -5.93 1.85
C ALA A 2 19.54 -6.66 1.20
N LYS A 3 18.97 -7.64 1.91
CA LYS A 3 17.67 -8.20 1.52
C LYS A 3 16.59 -7.19 1.86
N THR A 4 15.75 -6.84 0.90
CA THR A 4 14.71 -5.80 1.03
C THR A 4 13.34 -6.42 0.78
N ALA A 5 12.33 -5.94 1.50
CA ALA A 5 10.94 -6.28 1.28
C ALA A 5 10.07 -5.01 1.36
N LEU A 6 8.91 -5.01 0.69
CA LEU A 6 7.89 -3.98 0.78
C LEU A 6 6.71 -4.51 1.60
N ILE A 7 6.32 -3.78 2.65
CA ILE A 7 5.11 -4.06 3.42
C ILE A 7 4.10 -2.94 3.15
N ILE A 8 2.90 -3.29 2.71
CA ILE A 8 1.78 -2.37 2.50
C ILE A 8 0.73 -2.69 3.58
N VAL A 9 0.47 -1.72 4.46
CA VAL A 9 -0.37 -1.89 5.66
C VAL A 9 -1.71 -1.19 5.46
N ASP A 10 -2.81 -1.90 5.72
CA ASP A 10 -4.19 -1.38 5.80
C ASP A 10 -4.66 -0.55 4.60
N MET A 11 -4.10 -0.79 3.41
CA MET A 11 -4.53 -0.16 2.15
C MET A 11 -5.76 -0.89 1.57
N VAL A 12 -6.81 -1.03 2.38
CA VAL A 12 -8.10 -1.66 2.03
C VAL A 12 -9.18 -0.60 1.84
N ARG A 13 -10.33 -1.01 1.25
CA ARG A 13 -11.44 -0.11 0.87
C ARG A 13 -11.84 0.83 2.01
N ASP A 14 -12.01 0.30 3.22
CA ASP A 14 -12.51 1.05 4.37
C ASP A 14 -11.69 2.30 4.71
N PHE A 15 -10.39 2.31 4.40
CA PHE A 15 -9.51 3.44 4.63
C PHE A 15 -9.36 4.34 3.41
N THR A 16 -9.57 3.83 2.20
CA THR A 16 -9.14 4.50 0.95
C THR A 16 -10.28 4.98 0.04
N ASP A 17 -11.48 4.45 0.24
CA ASP A 17 -12.68 4.76 -0.53
C ASP A 17 -13.53 5.80 0.21
N PRO A 18 -14.04 6.86 -0.44
CA PRO A 18 -14.94 7.83 0.19
C PRO A 18 -16.17 7.23 0.89
N GLU A 19 -16.61 6.05 0.47
CA GLU A 19 -17.71 5.29 1.09
C GLU A 19 -17.24 4.33 2.19
N GLY A 20 -15.94 4.31 2.48
CA GLY A 20 -15.33 3.45 3.51
C GLY A 20 -15.69 3.88 4.93
N LEU A 21 -15.83 2.90 5.83
CA LEU A 21 -16.24 3.14 7.22
C LEU A 21 -15.27 4.02 8.01
N VAL A 22 -13.98 4.01 7.64
CA VAL A 22 -12.89 4.73 8.32
C VAL A 22 -12.05 5.51 7.31
N PHE A 23 -12.72 6.17 6.36
CA PHE A 23 -12.08 6.88 5.25
C PHE A 23 -11.27 8.11 5.69
N TYR A 24 -10.07 8.25 5.11
CA TYR A 24 -9.24 9.45 5.22
C TYR A 24 -8.96 10.03 3.83
N PRO A 25 -9.36 11.28 3.51
CA PRO A 25 -9.11 11.93 2.22
C PRO A 25 -7.62 11.94 1.80
N GLU A 26 -6.71 12.00 2.77
CA GLU A 26 -5.27 11.94 2.58
C GLU A 26 -4.81 10.63 1.94
N ASN A 27 -5.54 9.53 2.17
CA ASN A 27 -5.21 8.23 1.59
C ASN A 27 -5.34 8.27 0.05
N GLN A 28 -6.28 9.03 -0.51
CA GLN A 28 -6.34 9.20 -1.97
C GLN A 28 -5.08 9.85 -2.53
N LYS A 29 -4.46 10.77 -1.77
CA LYS A 29 -3.23 11.45 -2.19
C LYS A 29 -2.00 10.52 -2.09
N ILE A 30 -2.02 9.53 -1.19
CA ILE A 30 -0.89 8.60 -1.00
C ILE A 30 -0.95 7.38 -1.95
N LEU A 31 -2.13 6.95 -2.38
CA LEU A 31 -2.32 5.80 -3.27
C LEU A 31 -1.42 5.83 -4.53
N PRO A 32 -1.28 6.95 -5.28
CA PRO A 32 -0.37 7.00 -6.43
C PRO A 32 1.10 6.78 -6.06
N ARG A 33 1.52 7.21 -4.86
CA ARG A 33 2.89 7.03 -4.36
C ARG A 33 3.14 5.57 -3.98
N ILE A 34 2.18 4.93 -3.32
CA ILE A 34 2.22 3.49 -3.01
C ILE A 34 2.31 2.67 -4.30
N LYS A 35 1.47 2.99 -5.29
CA LYS A 35 1.52 2.33 -6.60
C LYS A 35 2.90 2.46 -7.25
N LYS A 36 3.51 3.65 -7.25
CA LYS A 36 4.86 3.86 -7.80
C LYS A 36 5.91 2.96 -7.12
N VAL A 37 5.88 2.85 -5.79
CA VAL A 37 6.82 2.00 -5.04
C VAL A 37 6.54 0.52 -5.28
N LEU A 38 5.28 0.11 -5.37
CA LEU A 38 4.88 -1.25 -5.69
C LEU A 38 5.35 -1.66 -7.09
N ASP A 39 5.12 -0.81 -8.09
CA ASP A 39 5.54 -1.06 -9.47
C ASP A 39 7.05 -1.19 -9.58
N GLU A 40 7.81 -0.34 -8.88
CA GLU A 40 9.27 -0.46 -8.82
C GLU A 40 9.70 -1.74 -8.09
N SER A 41 9.09 -2.05 -6.94
CA SER A 41 9.41 -3.25 -6.15
C SER A 41 9.19 -4.54 -6.94
N ARG A 42 8.16 -4.57 -7.80
CA ARG A 42 7.89 -5.69 -8.72
C ARG A 42 8.98 -5.87 -9.77
N LYS A 43 9.59 -4.79 -10.29
CA LYS A 43 10.70 -4.88 -11.25
C LYS A 43 11.95 -5.51 -10.66
N HIS A 44 12.14 -5.35 -9.34
CA HIS A 44 13.28 -5.89 -8.60
C HIS A 44 12.95 -7.21 -7.88
N GLU A 45 11.79 -7.81 -8.17
CA GLU A 45 11.36 -9.09 -7.59
C GLU A 45 11.40 -9.11 -6.05
N LEU A 46 11.12 -7.96 -5.42
CA LEU A 46 11.10 -7.87 -3.96
C LEU A 46 9.95 -8.69 -3.39
N LEU A 47 10.15 -9.21 -2.18
CA LEU A 47 9.06 -9.73 -1.38
C LEU A 47 8.08 -8.59 -1.07
N ILE A 48 6.83 -8.77 -1.46
CA ILE A 48 5.74 -7.82 -1.20
C ILE A 48 4.73 -8.48 -0.26
N VAL A 49 4.49 -7.85 0.89
CA VAL A 49 3.54 -8.32 1.90
C VAL A 49 2.41 -7.30 2.03
N PHE A 50 1.17 -7.74 1.81
CA PHE A 50 -0.01 -6.97 2.15
C PHE A 50 -0.48 -7.43 3.53
N PHE A 51 -0.54 -6.51 4.47
CA PHE A 51 -0.93 -6.78 5.84
C PHE A 51 -2.18 -5.97 6.19
N THR A 52 -3.17 -6.65 6.76
CA THR A 52 -4.35 -6.03 7.33
C THR A 52 -4.55 -6.59 8.73
N ALA A 53 -4.66 -5.71 9.73
CA ALA A 53 -5.04 -6.13 11.07
C ALA A 53 -6.54 -6.45 11.08
N LEU A 54 -6.90 -7.70 11.37
CA LEU A 54 -8.28 -8.14 11.64
C LEU A 54 -8.73 -7.69 13.04
#